data_AF-A0A1C6KK54-F1
#
_entry.id   AF-A0A1C6KK54-F1
#
_cell.length_a   1.000
_cell.length_b   1.000
_cell.length_c   1.000
_cell.angle_alpha   90.00
_cell.angle_beta   90.00
_cell.angle_gamma   90.00
#
_symmetry.space_group_name_H-M   'P 1'
#
loop_
_entity.id
_entity.type
_entity.pdbx_description
1 polymer ?
#
loop_
_entity_poly.entity_id
_entity_poly.type
_entity_poly.pdbx_seq_one_letter_code
_entity_poly.pdbx_strand_id
1 'polypeptide(L)'
;MKKLLIYLIPVLAFCLLNITSCKDEAEELPRLFRPSFIASSCFAEGNSITLAWRTSGEATSYTVELSRDQTFQSEPAATQTVNNGKCTFTGLRYETGYYARVRANNESLDIISNWTEYSSLITTLTRIIPKVLYALDEHQITENSAVIEWRVSDQNPVDGVSIWQQENGTDEKHFDLSGSEIASGKYVISGLAPRTSYYVALTNSKAPEGAEKYNRQKFTTAGMPSGAVLVTDGVDLLSKIKEGMNDDSQSSLIFQLKNGVDYYLSADGLPESSTGDIKLTKSIAFLANPGDRPTLYIRKGGFIIKPEVNNIPEINYFIVENVNVKEPIVSGGSGGSKTRLLNIGKHDAGTDITIDRFEIRNSDIVLPSTVLMMNDASEGMTTINHIRIDNCLVTGINDTKYVTKQFGFIHAINKGSNVWNDVSVTNSTFYEFYISPGVFGVLTADVPISANAKVSISNCTFYNWATSKSSYTAIGNFSKLSVALPLSVNACVFGYSAGKALVPGQVNLTGKNNYCTTDFEQAADTGLTLIDLSMSDSSFFRNAKDGDFTIINTGSTVYTQEYGDPRWITVSEY
;
A
#
# COMPACT_ATOMS: atom_id res chain seq x y z
N MET A 1 -10.49 -117.83 39.68
CA MET A 1 -11.08 -116.48 39.91
C MET A 1 -10.34 -115.52 38.99
N LYS A 2 -10.81 -115.30 37.75
CA LYS A 2 -11.83 -114.30 37.37
C LYS A 2 -11.45 -112.87 37.81
N LYS A 3 -11.19 -112.06 36.77
CA LYS A 3 -11.56 -110.64 36.61
C LYS A 3 -10.66 -109.60 37.29
N LEU A 4 -9.55 -109.23 36.64
CA LEU A 4 -9.10 -107.82 36.61
C LEU A 4 -8.10 -107.51 35.47
N LEU A 5 -8.30 -108.02 34.26
CA LEU A 5 -7.39 -107.77 33.12
C LEU A 5 -8.12 -107.37 31.82
N ILE A 6 -9.21 -106.60 31.94
CA ILE A 6 -10.02 -106.11 30.80
C ILE A 6 -10.14 -104.57 30.79
N TYR A 7 -9.40 -103.85 31.64
CA TYR A 7 -9.51 -102.38 31.73
C TYR A 7 -8.19 -101.59 31.58
N LEU A 8 -7.16 -102.16 30.92
CA LEU A 8 -5.88 -101.44 30.75
C LEU A 8 -5.31 -101.49 29.33
N ILE A 9 -6.16 -101.61 28.31
CA ILE A 9 -5.77 -101.51 26.89
C ILE A 9 -6.60 -100.48 26.09
N PRO A 10 -7.88 -100.15 26.41
CA PRO A 10 -8.57 -99.08 25.71
C PRO A 10 -8.16 -97.66 26.15
N VAL A 11 -7.53 -97.50 27.32
CA VAL A 11 -7.19 -96.18 27.88
C VAL A 11 -5.86 -95.65 27.34
N LEU A 12 -4.96 -96.50 26.84
CA LEU A 12 -3.73 -96.03 26.18
C LEU A 12 -3.93 -95.67 24.70
N ALA A 13 -4.99 -96.17 24.05
CA ALA A 13 -5.30 -95.83 22.66
C ALA A 13 -6.14 -94.53 22.53
N PHE A 14 -6.70 -94.01 23.62
CA PHE A 14 -7.45 -92.74 23.61
C PHE A 14 -6.61 -91.50 23.99
N CYS A 15 -5.36 -91.70 24.43
CA CYS A 15 -4.43 -90.60 24.73
C CYS A 15 -3.42 -90.31 23.61
N LEU A 16 -3.48 -91.01 22.47
CA LEU A 16 -2.58 -90.81 21.32
C LEU A 16 -3.25 -90.16 20.09
N LEU A 17 -4.47 -89.65 20.24
CA LEU A 17 -5.23 -89.00 19.15
C LEU A 17 -5.49 -87.50 19.35
N ASN A 18 -4.80 -86.83 20.29
CA ASN A 18 -5.00 -85.39 20.54
C ASN A 18 -3.72 -84.57 20.55
N ILE A 19 -2.80 -84.80 19.60
CA ILE A 19 -1.75 -83.83 19.31
C ILE A 19 -1.45 -83.77 17.80
N THR A 20 -2.49 -83.60 16.98
CA THR A 20 -2.34 -82.81 15.75
C THR A 20 -2.87 -81.42 16.06
N SER A 21 -2.14 -80.70 16.90
CA SER A 21 -2.15 -79.24 16.75
C SER A 21 -1.60 -79.02 15.36
N CYS A 22 -2.43 -78.56 14.42
CA CYS A 22 -1.91 -77.84 13.27
C CYS A 22 -0.95 -76.81 13.86
N LYS A 23 0.35 -77.01 13.66
CA LYS A 23 1.23 -75.86 13.59
C LYS A 23 0.76 -75.19 12.32
N ASP A 24 -0.11 -74.21 12.47
CA ASP A 24 -0.22 -73.14 11.50
C ASP A 24 1.18 -72.51 11.47
N GLU A 25 2.10 -73.09 10.68
CA GLU A 25 3.16 -72.33 10.05
C GLU A 25 2.46 -71.44 9.01
N ALA A 26 1.66 -70.51 9.50
CA ALA A 26 1.38 -69.31 8.75
C ALA A 26 2.76 -68.65 8.64
N GLU A 27 3.38 -68.77 7.46
CA GLU A 27 4.42 -67.82 7.05
C GLU A 27 3.85 -66.43 7.36
N GLU A 28 4.35 -65.78 8.43
CA GLU A 28 4.06 -64.36 8.64
C GLU A 28 4.69 -63.66 7.45
N LEU A 29 3.86 -63.37 6.43
CA LEU A 29 4.27 -62.52 5.33
C LEU A 29 4.85 -61.23 5.94
N PRO A 30 6.06 -60.83 5.56
CA PRO A 30 6.68 -59.62 6.10
C PRO A 30 5.73 -58.45 5.82
N ARG A 31 5.36 -57.72 6.89
CA ARG A 31 4.43 -56.59 6.81
C ARG A 31 5.13 -55.33 7.29
N LEU A 32 4.96 -54.25 6.55
CA LEU A 32 5.50 -52.95 6.95
C LEU A 32 4.57 -52.25 7.93
N PHE A 33 5.15 -51.78 9.04
CA PHE A 33 4.46 -50.90 9.97
C PHE A 33 4.25 -49.53 9.35
N ARG A 34 3.07 -48.97 9.62
CA ARG A 34 2.73 -47.58 9.26
C ARG A 34 3.72 -46.63 9.94
N PRO A 35 4.29 -45.64 9.22
CA PRO A 35 5.12 -44.61 9.83
C PRO A 35 4.31 -43.76 10.82
N SER A 36 4.99 -43.07 11.73
CA SER A 36 4.35 -42.15 12.69
C SER A 36 5.02 -40.78 12.66
N PHE A 37 4.25 -39.74 12.34
CA PHE A 37 4.76 -38.37 12.27
C PHE A 37 5.31 -37.88 13.61
N ILE A 38 6.38 -37.09 13.53
CA ILE A 38 6.94 -36.33 14.64
C ILE A 38 6.40 -34.91 14.51
N ALA A 39 5.30 -34.62 15.20
CA ALA A 39 4.54 -33.37 15.01
C ALA A 39 5.38 -32.10 15.20
N SER A 40 6.30 -32.08 16.17
CA SER A 40 7.22 -30.96 16.41
C SER A 40 8.27 -30.74 15.30
N SER A 41 8.33 -31.62 14.31
CA SER A 41 9.24 -31.55 13.16
C SER A 41 8.48 -31.53 11.83
N CYS A 42 7.17 -31.27 11.89
CA CYS A 42 6.32 -31.04 10.73
C CYS A 42 5.93 -29.55 10.71
N PHE A 43 6.55 -28.74 9.85
CA PHE A 43 6.37 -27.30 9.83
C PHE A 43 6.58 -26.71 8.44
N ALA A 44 6.02 -25.53 8.21
CA ALA A 44 6.28 -24.73 7.02
C ALA A 44 7.36 -23.68 7.28
N GLU A 45 8.16 -23.41 6.25
CA GLU A 45 9.11 -22.30 6.20
C GLU A 45 9.04 -21.69 4.80
N GLY A 46 8.54 -20.46 4.70
CA GLY A 46 8.21 -19.84 3.41
C GLY A 46 7.20 -20.69 2.63
N ASN A 47 7.58 -21.10 1.42
CA ASN A 47 6.82 -22.01 0.56
C ASN A 47 7.32 -23.46 0.58
N SER A 48 8.00 -23.84 1.65
CA SER A 48 8.48 -25.20 1.85
C SER A 48 7.79 -25.83 3.05
N ILE A 49 7.53 -27.13 2.98
CA ILE A 49 6.98 -27.92 4.08
C ILE A 49 7.95 -29.05 4.39
N THR A 50 8.45 -29.07 5.62
CA THR A 50 9.27 -30.15 6.15
C THR A 50 8.39 -31.10 6.96
N LEU A 51 8.54 -32.39 6.71
CA LEU A 51 7.84 -33.47 7.41
C LEU A 51 8.86 -34.47 7.95
N ALA A 52 8.62 -34.99 9.16
CA ALA A 52 9.44 -36.05 9.73
C ALA A 52 8.57 -37.11 10.41
N TRP A 53 9.02 -38.37 10.35
CA TRP A 53 8.34 -39.51 10.93
C TRP A 53 9.35 -40.53 11.48
N ARG A 54 8.86 -41.42 12.34
CA ARG A 54 9.62 -42.55 12.85
C ARG A 54 9.73 -43.63 11.78
N THR A 55 10.95 -44.10 11.54
CA THR A 55 11.24 -45.18 10.59
C THR A 55 10.90 -46.54 11.18
N SER A 56 10.53 -47.49 10.32
CA SER A 56 10.31 -48.91 10.62
C SER A 56 11.46 -49.72 10.02
N GLY A 57 11.87 -50.81 10.69
CA GLY A 57 13.14 -51.49 10.40
C GLY A 57 13.25 -52.14 9.03
N GLU A 58 12.15 -52.67 8.48
CA GLU A 58 12.17 -53.35 7.18
C GLU A 58 11.85 -52.41 6.00
N ALA A 59 11.58 -51.13 6.23
CA ALA A 59 11.31 -50.21 5.13
C ALA A 59 12.62 -49.81 4.42
N THR A 60 12.63 -49.85 3.09
CA THR A 60 13.76 -49.37 2.28
C THR A 60 13.56 -47.94 1.81
N SER A 61 12.31 -47.50 1.67
CA SER A 61 11.94 -46.13 1.31
C SER A 61 10.57 -45.75 1.87
N TYR A 62 10.19 -44.49 1.71
CA TYR A 62 8.92 -43.92 2.12
C TYR A 62 8.36 -43.06 1.01
N THR A 63 7.10 -43.27 0.64
CA THR A 63 6.37 -42.36 -0.26
C THR A 63 5.58 -41.38 0.59
N VAL A 64 5.77 -40.10 0.32
CA VAL A 64 5.14 -38.98 1.02
C VAL A 64 4.38 -38.15 0.00
N GLU A 65 3.19 -37.71 0.38
CA GLU A 65 2.34 -36.89 -0.48
C GLU A 65 1.84 -35.68 0.29
N LEU A 66 1.79 -34.53 -0.40
CA LEU A 66 1.05 -33.35 0.01
C LEU A 66 -0.16 -33.18 -0.89
N SER A 67 -1.32 -32.88 -0.30
CA SER A 67 -2.55 -32.57 -1.02
C SER A 67 -3.20 -31.33 -0.46
N ARG A 68 -3.93 -30.59 -1.30
CA ARG A 68 -4.83 -29.51 -0.86
C ARG A 68 -6.23 -30.01 -0.52
N ASP A 69 -6.49 -31.28 -0.80
CA ASP A 69 -7.71 -32.01 -0.51
C ASP A 69 -7.45 -33.01 0.61
N GLN A 70 -8.15 -32.85 1.72
CA GLN A 70 -8.03 -33.70 2.90
C GLN A 70 -8.27 -35.17 2.60
N THR A 71 -9.10 -35.48 1.61
CA THR A 71 -9.48 -36.86 1.27
C THR A 71 -8.47 -37.55 0.35
N PHE A 72 -7.49 -36.81 -0.18
CA PHE A 72 -6.52 -37.26 -1.16
C PHE A 72 -7.16 -38.03 -2.33
N GLN A 73 -8.37 -37.63 -2.75
CA GLN A 73 -9.06 -38.20 -3.91
C GLN A 73 -8.61 -37.51 -5.20
N SER A 74 -8.30 -36.21 -5.10
CA SER A 74 -7.59 -35.48 -6.15
C SER A 74 -6.10 -35.82 -6.19
N GLU A 75 -5.48 -35.58 -7.35
CA GLU A 75 -4.04 -35.75 -7.53
C GLU A 75 -3.26 -34.94 -6.46
N PRO A 76 -2.29 -35.55 -5.78
CA PRO A 76 -1.45 -34.85 -4.83
C PRO A 76 -0.79 -33.62 -5.45
N ALA A 77 -0.72 -32.53 -4.68
CA ALA A 77 0.01 -31.35 -5.08
C ALA A 77 1.52 -31.61 -5.22
N ALA A 78 2.06 -32.56 -4.44
CA ALA A 78 3.42 -33.03 -4.59
C ALA A 78 3.58 -34.44 -4.00
N THR A 79 4.47 -35.22 -4.60
CA THR A 79 4.82 -36.59 -4.16
C THR A 79 6.34 -36.73 -4.15
N GLN A 80 6.89 -37.36 -3.11
CA GLN A 80 8.31 -37.70 -3.02
C GLN A 80 8.49 -39.11 -2.47
N THR A 81 9.53 -39.80 -2.94
CA THR A 81 10.02 -41.04 -2.32
C THR A 81 11.40 -40.81 -1.73
N VAL A 82 11.57 -41.10 -0.44
CA VAL A 82 12.82 -40.88 0.30
C VAL A 82 13.25 -42.10 1.10
N ASN A 83 14.54 -42.26 1.37
CA ASN A 83 15.08 -43.43 2.08
C ASN A 83 15.23 -43.24 3.59
N ASN A 84 14.87 -42.06 4.11
CA ASN A 84 15.01 -41.68 5.51
C ASN A 84 13.67 -41.17 6.08
N GLY A 85 13.60 -41.01 7.40
CA GLY A 85 12.40 -40.59 8.12
C GLY A 85 12.07 -39.10 8.02
N LYS A 86 12.45 -38.41 6.94
CA LYS A 86 12.26 -36.97 6.77
C LYS A 86 12.21 -36.59 5.29
N CYS A 87 11.36 -35.64 4.92
CA CYS A 87 11.43 -35.00 3.61
C CYS A 87 11.09 -33.51 3.71
N THR A 88 11.46 -32.76 2.66
CA THR A 88 11.08 -31.36 2.51
C THR A 88 10.53 -31.17 1.09
N PHE A 89 9.30 -30.68 1.00
CA PHE A 89 8.70 -30.20 -0.23
C PHE A 89 9.03 -28.71 -0.38
N THR A 90 9.42 -28.29 -1.57
CA THR A 90 9.75 -26.89 -1.90
C THR A 90 8.92 -26.45 -3.10
N GLY A 91 8.85 -25.15 -3.36
CA GLY A 91 8.12 -24.63 -4.53
C GLY A 91 6.59 -24.75 -4.41
N LEU A 92 6.07 -24.85 -3.19
CA LEU A 92 4.63 -24.89 -2.95
C LEU A 92 4.01 -23.50 -3.18
N ARG A 93 2.68 -23.43 -3.29
CA ARG A 93 1.97 -22.15 -3.29
C ARG A 93 2.11 -21.51 -1.90
N TYR A 94 2.28 -20.19 -1.85
CA TYR A 94 2.27 -19.43 -0.59
C TYR A 94 0.87 -19.36 0.00
N GLU A 95 0.77 -19.06 1.31
CA GLU A 95 -0.50 -18.91 2.05
C GLU A 95 -1.53 -20.04 1.83
N THR A 96 -1.05 -21.24 1.49
CA THR A 96 -1.87 -22.38 1.10
C THR A 96 -1.74 -23.49 2.13
N GLY A 97 -2.89 -24.06 2.50
CA GLY A 97 -2.95 -25.21 3.40
C GLY A 97 -2.72 -26.54 2.66
N TYR A 98 -1.92 -27.41 3.27
CA TYR A 98 -1.61 -28.74 2.77
C TYR A 98 -1.84 -29.82 3.84
N TYR A 99 -2.50 -30.90 3.43
CA TYR A 99 -2.59 -32.16 4.14
C TYR A 99 -1.44 -33.06 3.72
N ALA A 100 -0.86 -33.80 4.65
CA ALA A 100 0.26 -34.70 4.39
C ALA A 100 -0.10 -36.16 4.68
N ARG A 101 0.40 -37.09 3.87
CA ARG A 101 0.38 -38.52 4.19
C ARG A 101 1.69 -39.20 3.82
N VAL A 102 2.04 -40.25 4.56
CA VAL A 102 3.26 -41.05 4.34
C VAL A 102 2.96 -42.54 4.44
N ARG A 103 3.60 -43.34 3.59
CA ARG A 103 3.63 -44.81 3.70
C ARG A 103 5.07 -45.32 3.58
N ALA A 104 5.34 -46.46 4.19
CA ALA A 104 6.60 -47.18 4.05
C ALA A 104 6.54 -48.10 2.83
N ASN A 105 7.67 -48.27 2.15
CA ASN A 105 7.86 -49.20 1.05
C ASN A 105 9.07 -50.11 1.31
N ASN A 106 9.02 -51.33 0.80
CA ASN A 106 10.18 -52.22 0.69
C ASN A 106 10.19 -52.78 -0.73
N GLU A 107 11.11 -52.26 -1.54
CA GLU A 107 11.21 -52.60 -2.96
C GLU A 107 11.65 -54.05 -3.19
N SER A 108 12.53 -54.57 -2.35
CA SER A 108 13.05 -55.94 -2.47
C SER A 108 11.99 -57.01 -2.19
N LEU A 109 11.02 -56.68 -1.33
CA LEU A 109 9.92 -57.58 -0.95
C LEU A 109 8.60 -57.26 -1.67
N ASP A 110 8.56 -56.20 -2.49
CA ASP A 110 7.35 -55.68 -3.16
C ASP A 110 6.15 -55.49 -2.20
N ILE A 111 6.42 -54.95 -1.01
CA ILE A 111 5.41 -54.66 0.01
C ILE A 111 5.37 -53.17 0.37
N ILE A 112 4.17 -52.69 0.70
CA ILE A 112 3.92 -51.33 1.16
C ILE A 112 3.10 -51.34 2.45
N SER A 113 3.29 -50.33 3.30
CA SER A 113 2.37 -50.08 4.40
C SER A 113 1.12 -49.37 3.92
N ASN A 114 0.08 -49.41 4.74
CA ASN A 114 -1.00 -48.44 4.65
C ASN A 114 -0.48 -47.01 4.86
N TRP A 115 -1.25 -46.02 4.39
CA TRP A 115 -0.98 -44.61 4.65
C TRP A 115 -1.18 -44.22 6.12
N THR A 116 -0.31 -43.32 6.57
CA THR A 116 -0.49 -42.50 7.77
C THR A 116 -0.71 -41.07 7.32
N GLU A 117 -1.82 -40.47 7.74
CA GLU A 117 -2.11 -39.06 7.51
C GLU A 117 -1.61 -38.22 8.70
N TYR A 118 -1.08 -37.03 8.41
CA TYR A 118 -0.77 -36.05 9.42
C TYR A 118 -2.08 -35.35 9.83
N SER A 119 -2.34 -35.30 11.13
CA SER A 119 -3.65 -34.88 11.65
C SER A 119 -3.96 -33.39 11.51
N SER A 120 -2.95 -32.57 11.20
CA SER A 120 -3.08 -31.11 11.18
C SER A 120 -2.80 -30.55 9.79
N LEU A 121 -3.56 -29.53 9.40
CA LEU A 121 -3.26 -28.75 8.20
C LEU A 121 -1.96 -27.97 8.40
N ILE A 122 -1.05 -28.02 7.44
CA ILE A 122 0.17 -27.22 7.44
C ILE A 122 0.01 -26.11 6.40
N THR A 123 0.07 -24.85 6.83
CA THR A 123 -0.09 -23.70 5.94
C THR A 123 1.27 -23.07 5.67
N THR A 124 1.63 -22.93 4.39
CA THR A 124 2.80 -22.16 3.96
C THR A 124 2.65 -20.68 4.33
N LEU A 125 3.76 -19.97 4.50
CA LEU A 125 3.75 -18.60 4.98
C LEU A 125 3.38 -17.58 3.88
N THR A 126 3.14 -16.33 4.28
CA THR A 126 2.98 -15.19 3.36
C THR A 126 4.24 -14.96 2.55
N ARG A 127 4.07 -14.68 1.26
CA ARG A 127 5.18 -14.37 0.37
C ARG A 127 5.75 -12.98 0.66
N ILE A 128 7.05 -12.90 0.89
CA ILE A 128 7.78 -11.64 0.81
C ILE A 128 8.14 -11.43 -0.66
N ILE A 129 7.54 -10.43 -1.30
CA ILE A 129 7.78 -10.15 -2.72
C ILE A 129 9.16 -9.49 -2.87
N PRO A 130 10.12 -10.10 -3.60
CA PRO A 130 11.41 -9.49 -3.86
C PRO A 130 11.25 -8.17 -4.62
N LYS A 131 11.95 -7.13 -4.16
CA LYS A 131 11.99 -5.83 -4.83
C LYS A 131 13.12 -5.86 -5.86
N VAL A 132 12.77 -5.96 -7.14
CA VAL A 132 13.72 -6.00 -8.26
C VAL A 132 13.39 -4.97 -9.33
N LEU A 133 12.12 -4.61 -9.51
CA LEU A 133 11.69 -3.56 -10.44
C LEU A 133 11.92 -2.18 -9.84
N TYR A 134 12.75 -1.37 -10.50
CA TYR A 134 13.00 0.01 -10.09
C TYR A 134 11.77 0.89 -10.32
N ALA A 135 11.69 2.01 -9.58
CA ALA A 135 10.77 3.08 -9.93
C ALA A 135 11.09 3.56 -11.35
N LEU A 136 10.05 3.83 -12.14
CA LEU A 136 10.24 4.27 -13.52
C LEU A 136 10.85 5.68 -13.52
N ASP A 137 11.83 5.90 -14.39
CA ASP A 137 12.28 7.25 -14.71
C ASP A 137 11.19 7.95 -15.52
N GLU A 138 10.60 9.00 -14.93
CA GLU A 138 9.52 9.74 -15.57
C GLU A 138 9.95 10.38 -16.91
N HIS A 139 11.25 10.62 -17.13
CA HIS A 139 11.78 11.13 -18.41
C HIS A 139 11.75 10.10 -19.54
N GLN A 140 11.60 8.82 -19.21
CA GLN A 140 11.53 7.71 -20.16
C GLN A 140 10.09 7.23 -20.40
N ILE A 141 9.10 8.01 -19.96
CA ILE A 141 7.68 7.77 -20.22
C ILE A 141 7.24 8.72 -21.33
N THR A 142 6.78 8.13 -22.43
CA THR A 142 6.22 8.87 -23.57
C THR A 142 4.70 8.73 -23.59
N GLU A 143 4.06 9.24 -24.65
CA GLU A 143 2.62 9.08 -24.85
C GLU A 143 2.23 7.61 -25.07
N ASN A 144 3.13 6.83 -25.68
CA ASN A 144 2.82 5.49 -26.19
C ASN A 144 3.79 4.41 -25.71
N SER A 145 4.76 4.77 -24.86
CA SER A 145 5.76 3.83 -24.35
C SER A 145 6.27 4.21 -22.97
N ALA A 146 6.84 3.25 -22.26
CA ALA A 146 7.59 3.48 -21.04
C ALA A 146 8.77 2.52 -20.97
N VAL A 147 9.89 3.00 -20.43
CA VAL A 147 11.06 2.15 -20.12
C VAL A 147 10.93 1.65 -18.70
N ILE A 148 11.14 0.35 -18.51
CA ILE A 148 11.31 -0.27 -17.19
C ILE A 148 12.73 -0.82 -17.05
N GLU A 149 13.25 -0.76 -15.83
CA GLU A 149 14.58 -1.24 -15.48
C GLU A 149 14.52 -2.05 -14.18
N TRP A 150 15.39 -3.05 -14.04
CA TRP A 150 15.41 -3.91 -12.87
C TRP A 150 16.79 -4.42 -12.51
N ARG A 151 16.94 -4.81 -11.24
CA ARG A 151 18.16 -5.47 -10.75
C ARG A 151 18.25 -6.87 -11.33
N VAL A 152 19.20 -7.10 -12.21
CA VAL A 152 19.52 -8.45 -12.74
C VAL A 152 20.15 -9.29 -11.62
N SER A 153 19.58 -10.47 -11.36
CA SER A 153 20.07 -11.37 -10.32
C SER A 153 19.65 -12.81 -10.60
N ASP A 154 20.57 -13.75 -10.40
CA ASP A 154 20.28 -15.19 -10.48
C ASP A 154 19.32 -15.67 -9.38
N GLN A 155 19.24 -14.95 -8.25
CA GLN A 155 18.32 -15.28 -7.15
C GLN A 155 16.87 -14.95 -7.51
N ASN A 156 16.66 -13.93 -8.35
CA ASN A 156 15.35 -13.45 -8.76
C ASN A 156 15.30 -13.35 -10.29
N PRO A 157 15.29 -14.50 -11.00
CA PRO A 157 15.31 -14.49 -12.44
C PRO A 157 14.01 -13.90 -12.99
N VAL A 158 14.13 -13.10 -14.04
CA VAL A 158 13.01 -12.45 -14.72
C VAL A 158 12.97 -12.97 -16.16
N ASP A 159 11.79 -13.33 -16.64
CA ASP A 159 11.59 -13.81 -18.01
C ASP A 159 10.42 -13.14 -18.75
N GLY A 160 9.63 -12.32 -18.07
CA GLY A 160 8.53 -11.60 -18.69
C GLY A 160 8.12 -10.32 -17.97
N VAL A 161 7.21 -9.58 -18.59
CA VAL A 161 6.63 -8.34 -18.08
C VAL A 161 5.11 -8.41 -18.22
N SER A 162 4.40 -8.07 -17.15
CA SER A 162 2.94 -7.92 -17.16
C SER A 162 2.53 -6.46 -16.97
N ILE A 163 1.58 -5.98 -17.77
CA ILE A 163 1.01 -4.63 -17.68
C ILE A 163 -0.52 -4.65 -17.75
N TRP A 164 -1.18 -3.79 -16.98
CA TRP A 164 -2.66 -3.70 -16.90
C TRP A 164 -3.11 -2.33 -16.39
N GLN A 165 -4.37 -1.93 -16.60
CA GLN A 165 -4.86 -0.57 -16.24
C GLN A 165 -5.62 -0.51 -14.92
N GLN A 166 -6.41 -1.54 -14.59
CA GLN A 166 -7.24 -1.53 -13.38
C GLN A 166 -6.61 -2.38 -12.29
N GLU A 167 -6.59 -1.92 -11.05
CA GLU A 167 -5.92 -2.65 -9.95
C GLU A 167 -6.33 -4.13 -9.84
N ASN A 168 -7.59 -4.46 -10.14
CA ASN A 168 -8.13 -5.83 -10.20
C ASN A 168 -8.70 -6.20 -11.59
N GLY A 169 -8.20 -5.59 -12.66
CA GLY A 169 -8.67 -5.79 -14.03
C GLY A 169 -8.23 -7.12 -14.63
N THR A 170 -9.02 -7.62 -15.58
CA THR A 170 -8.66 -8.78 -16.42
C THR A 170 -7.97 -8.37 -17.73
N ASP A 171 -7.62 -7.09 -17.88
CA ASP A 171 -7.02 -6.49 -19.08
C ASP A 171 -5.49 -6.65 -19.15
N GLU A 172 -4.96 -7.64 -18.42
CA GLU A 172 -3.53 -7.89 -18.34
C GLU A 172 -2.94 -8.33 -19.70
N LYS A 173 -1.84 -7.67 -20.08
CA LYS A 173 -1.02 -8.03 -21.22
C LYS A 173 0.34 -8.52 -20.74
N HIS A 174 0.79 -9.63 -21.29
CA HIS A 174 2.08 -10.23 -20.99
C HIS A 174 3.03 -10.11 -22.16
N PHE A 175 4.32 -9.89 -21.87
CA PHE A 175 5.41 -9.85 -22.83
C PHE A 175 6.53 -10.77 -22.35
N ASP A 176 6.92 -11.74 -23.20
CA ASP A 176 8.11 -12.54 -22.98
C ASP A 176 9.37 -11.71 -23.28
N LEU A 177 10.39 -11.83 -22.45
CA LEU A 177 11.67 -11.14 -22.64
C LEU A 177 12.67 -11.99 -23.42
N SER A 178 13.40 -11.35 -24.32
CA SER A 178 14.55 -11.94 -24.99
C SER A 178 15.76 -12.06 -24.04
N GLY A 179 16.69 -12.96 -24.36
CA GLY A 179 17.93 -13.12 -23.59
C GLY A 179 18.76 -11.83 -23.47
N SER A 180 18.72 -10.95 -24.48
CA SER A 180 19.38 -9.64 -24.42
C SER A 180 18.70 -8.67 -23.46
N GLU A 181 17.37 -8.67 -23.40
CA GLU A 181 16.62 -7.80 -22.47
C GLU A 181 16.84 -8.26 -21.03
N ILE A 182 16.76 -9.57 -20.78
CA ILE A 182 17.06 -10.19 -19.48
C ILE A 182 18.47 -9.81 -19.01
N ALA A 183 19.47 -9.95 -19.87
CA ALA A 183 20.87 -9.62 -19.52
C ALA A 183 21.08 -8.12 -19.29
N SER A 184 20.33 -7.25 -19.98
CA SER A 184 20.45 -5.79 -19.84
C SER A 184 19.72 -5.23 -18.62
N GLY A 185 18.75 -5.97 -18.06
CA GLY A 185 17.91 -5.46 -16.97
C GLY A 185 16.95 -4.36 -17.41
N LYS A 186 16.56 -4.31 -18.69
CA LYS A 186 15.81 -3.20 -19.28
C LYS A 186 14.84 -3.68 -20.36
N TYR A 187 13.67 -3.05 -20.42
CA TYR A 187 12.66 -3.30 -21.45
C TYR A 187 11.88 -2.03 -21.80
N VAL A 188 11.48 -1.90 -23.07
CA VAL A 188 10.62 -0.80 -23.55
C VAL A 188 9.24 -1.34 -23.83
N ILE A 189 8.29 -0.99 -22.98
CA ILE A 189 6.88 -1.30 -23.21
C ILE A 189 6.35 -0.32 -24.25
N SER A 190 5.83 -0.81 -25.36
CA SER A 190 5.31 0.00 -26.46
C SER A 190 3.81 -0.25 -26.71
N GLY A 191 3.18 0.59 -27.51
CA GLY A 191 1.76 0.44 -27.86
C GLY A 191 0.80 0.83 -26.73
N LEU A 192 1.24 1.70 -25.82
CA LEU A 192 0.41 2.25 -24.76
C LEU A 192 -0.49 3.35 -25.30
N ALA A 193 -1.65 3.53 -24.67
CA ALA A 193 -2.53 4.68 -24.92
C ALA A 193 -2.01 5.93 -24.17
N PRO A 194 -2.11 7.14 -24.77
CA PRO A 194 -1.79 8.40 -24.10
C PRO A 194 -2.63 8.64 -22.84
N ARG A 195 -2.09 9.41 -21.89
CA ARG A 195 -2.77 9.81 -20.63
C ARG A 195 -3.46 8.68 -19.88
N THR A 196 -2.85 7.50 -19.90
CA THR A 196 -3.45 6.31 -19.31
C THR A 196 -2.56 5.78 -18.20
N SER A 197 -3.17 5.52 -17.05
CA SER A 197 -2.50 4.92 -15.90
C SER A 197 -2.34 3.42 -16.11
N TYR A 198 -1.14 2.91 -15.88
CA TYR A 198 -0.81 1.49 -15.93
C TYR A 198 -0.15 1.04 -14.64
N TYR A 199 -0.41 -0.20 -14.29
CA TYR A 199 0.39 -0.99 -13.37
C TYR A 199 1.29 -1.92 -14.17
N VAL A 200 2.53 -2.07 -13.72
CA VAL A 200 3.51 -2.97 -14.33
C VAL A 200 4.20 -3.80 -13.25
N ALA A 201 4.45 -5.07 -13.54
CA ALA A 201 5.26 -5.95 -12.72
C ALA A 201 6.12 -6.85 -13.62
N LEU A 202 7.33 -7.16 -13.16
CA LEU A 202 8.15 -8.21 -13.76
C LEU A 202 7.61 -9.57 -13.36
N THR A 203 7.88 -10.57 -14.20
CA THR A 203 7.42 -11.94 -13.96
C THR A 203 8.53 -12.97 -14.10
N ASN A 204 8.31 -14.11 -13.45
CA ASN A 204 9.09 -15.33 -13.56
C ASN A 204 8.14 -16.53 -13.77
N SER A 205 8.09 -17.05 -14.99
CA SER A 205 7.23 -18.18 -15.36
C SER A 205 7.56 -19.49 -14.64
N LYS A 206 8.77 -19.59 -14.05
CA LYS A 206 9.22 -20.77 -13.28
C LYS A 206 8.94 -20.64 -11.79
N ALA A 207 8.39 -19.51 -11.33
CA ALA A 207 8.03 -19.33 -9.93
C ALA A 207 6.86 -20.26 -9.55
N PRO A 208 6.68 -20.58 -8.25
CA PRO A 208 5.49 -21.28 -7.78
C PRO A 208 4.22 -20.54 -8.19
N GLU A 209 3.14 -21.29 -8.36
CA GLU A 209 1.88 -20.70 -8.79
C GLU A 209 1.38 -19.61 -7.83
N GLY A 210 1.00 -18.46 -8.37
CA GLY A 210 0.63 -17.25 -7.63
C GLY A 210 1.83 -16.42 -7.16
N ALA A 211 3.06 -16.87 -7.44
CA ALA A 211 4.30 -16.18 -7.11
C ALA A 211 5.05 -15.63 -8.34
N GLU A 212 4.40 -15.58 -9.50
CA GLU A 212 5.03 -15.21 -10.77
C GLU A 212 5.43 -13.74 -10.80
N LYS A 213 4.62 -12.85 -10.22
CA LYS A 213 4.86 -11.39 -10.24
C LYS A 213 5.82 -10.94 -9.13
N TYR A 214 6.72 -10.02 -9.46
CA TYR A 214 7.55 -9.29 -8.48
C TYR A 214 6.83 -8.03 -7.98
N ASN A 215 7.58 -7.07 -7.42
CA ASN A 215 7.03 -5.79 -7.01
C ASN A 215 6.45 -5.02 -8.19
N ARG A 216 5.42 -4.23 -7.91
CA ARG A 216 4.62 -3.50 -8.89
C ARG A 216 5.00 -2.03 -8.88
N GLN A 217 4.97 -1.40 -10.04
CA GLN A 217 5.02 0.06 -10.19
C GLN A 217 3.75 0.57 -10.86
N LYS A 218 3.40 1.83 -10.59
CA LYS A 218 2.30 2.54 -11.26
C LYS A 218 2.87 3.76 -11.97
N PHE A 219 2.44 3.98 -13.22
CA PHE A 219 2.82 5.16 -13.99
C PHE A 219 1.68 5.60 -14.90
N THR A 220 1.72 6.83 -15.38
CA THR A 220 0.76 7.38 -16.33
C THR A 220 1.52 7.83 -17.58
N THR A 221 1.09 7.40 -18.76
CA THR A 221 1.70 7.85 -20.03
C THR A 221 1.47 9.34 -20.26
N ALA A 222 2.38 9.97 -21.01
CA ALA A 222 2.25 11.37 -21.41
C ALA A 222 1.05 11.58 -22.36
N GLY A 223 0.70 12.84 -22.60
CA GLY A 223 -0.22 13.23 -23.65
C GLY A 223 -1.05 14.45 -23.29
N MET A 224 -1.64 15.07 -24.31
CA MET A 224 -2.45 16.27 -24.16
C MET A 224 -3.90 15.93 -23.77
N PRO A 225 -4.43 16.46 -22.66
CA PRO A 225 -5.84 16.26 -22.31
C PRO A 225 -6.74 16.93 -23.34
N SER A 226 -7.90 16.32 -23.59
CA SER A 226 -8.92 16.92 -24.46
C SER A 226 -9.35 18.29 -23.92
N GLY A 227 -9.37 19.31 -24.79
CA GLY A 227 -9.72 20.68 -24.41
C GLY A 227 -8.66 21.43 -23.61
N ALA A 228 -7.47 20.86 -23.41
CA ALA A 228 -6.39 21.52 -22.69
C ALA A 228 -5.75 22.66 -23.50
N VAL A 229 -5.24 23.66 -22.79
CA VAL A 229 -4.40 24.73 -23.33
C VAL A 229 -2.97 24.47 -22.83
N LEU A 230 -2.03 24.32 -23.77
CA LEU A 230 -0.60 24.25 -23.44
C LEU A 230 -0.11 25.65 -23.03
N VAL A 231 0.56 25.73 -21.89
CA VAL A 231 1.18 26.97 -21.40
C VAL A 231 2.68 26.75 -21.27
N THR A 232 3.48 27.42 -22.09
CA THR A 232 4.95 27.23 -22.11
C THR A 232 5.72 28.33 -21.42
N ASP A 233 5.08 29.49 -21.18
CA ASP A 233 5.64 30.64 -20.48
C ASP A 233 4.93 30.80 -19.12
N GLY A 234 5.73 30.97 -18.07
CA GLY A 234 5.26 31.16 -16.71
C GLY A 234 4.40 32.40 -16.53
N VAL A 235 4.77 33.50 -17.18
CA VAL A 235 4.14 34.83 -17.01
C VAL A 235 2.71 34.85 -17.55
N ASP A 236 2.44 34.04 -18.57
CA ASP A 236 1.15 33.99 -19.26
C ASP A 236 0.05 33.28 -18.47
N LEU A 237 0.39 32.45 -17.48
CA LEU A 237 -0.61 31.57 -16.87
C LEU A 237 -1.69 32.36 -16.11
N LEU A 238 -1.31 33.40 -15.37
CA LEU A 238 -2.28 34.17 -14.58
C LEU A 238 -3.28 34.92 -15.46
N SER A 239 -2.82 35.52 -16.57
CA SER A 239 -3.71 36.22 -17.51
C SER A 239 -4.68 35.23 -18.17
N LYS A 240 -4.18 34.09 -18.65
CA LYS A 240 -5.01 33.02 -19.24
C LYS A 240 -6.08 32.50 -18.27
N ILE A 241 -5.72 32.31 -16.99
CA ILE A 241 -6.70 31.94 -15.97
C ILE A 241 -7.79 33.01 -15.85
N LYS A 242 -7.40 34.29 -15.68
CA LYS A 242 -8.36 35.39 -15.50
C LYS A 242 -9.27 35.58 -16.72
N GLU A 243 -8.73 35.48 -17.92
CA GLU A 243 -9.49 35.54 -19.17
C GLU A 243 -10.49 34.38 -19.26
N GLY A 244 -10.05 33.14 -19.03
CA GLY A 244 -10.92 31.96 -19.06
C GLY A 244 -12.01 31.97 -17.98
N MET A 245 -11.74 32.51 -16.78
CA MET A 245 -12.75 32.69 -15.74
C MET A 245 -13.87 33.65 -16.15
N ASN A 246 -13.57 34.63 -17.02
CA ASN A 246 -14.53 35.61 -17.53
C ASN A 246 -15.19 35.17 -18.87
N ASP A 247 -14.70 34.11 -19.50
CA ASP A 247 -15.24 33.60 -20.77
C ASP A 247 -16.41 32.64 -20.54
N ASP A 248 -17.64 33.13 -20.60
CA ASP A 248 -18.86 32.34 -20.40
C ASP A 248 -19.06 31.20 -21.41
N SER A 249 -18.30 31.16 -22.52
CA SER A 249 -18.35 30.04 -23.47
C SER A 249 -17.62 28.78 -22.96
N GLN A 250 -16.75 28.94 -21.95
CA GLN A 250 -15.99 27.85 -21.36
C GLN A 250 -16.62 27.42 -20.04
N SER A 251 -16.98 26.14 -19.93
CA SER A 251 -17.48 25.52 -18.70
C SER A 251 -16.36 25.03 -17.76
N SER A 252 -15.12 24.97 -18.25
CA SER A 252 -13.95 24.59 -17.45
C SER A 252 -12.66 25.03 -18.12
N LEU A 253 -11.59 25.19 -17.32
CA LEU A 253 -10.25 25.49 -17.80
C LEU A 253 -9.32 24.29 -17.53
N ILE A 254 -8.64 23.81 -18.57
CA ILE A 254 -7.66 22.73 -18.43
C ILE A 254 -6.33 23.26 -18.98
N PHE A 255 -5.32 23.36 -18.12
CA PHE A 255 -3.99 23.81 -18.49
C PHE A 255 -3.02 22.65 -18.46
N GLN A 256 -2.33 22.43 -19.57
CA GLN A 256 -1.13 21.59 -19.59
C GLN A 256 0.09 22.49 -19.43
N LEU A 257 0.81 22.33 -18.34
CA LEU A 257 2.02 23.08 -18.04
C LEU A 257 3.24 22.34 -18.61
N LYS A 258 4.18 23.10 -19.16
CA LYS A 258 5.43 22.57 -19.69
C LYS A 258 6.33 22.13 -18.54
N ASN A 259 6.87 20.92 -18.64
CA ASN A 259 7.83 20.38 -17.67
C ASN A 259 9.02 21.32 -17.43
N GLY A 260 9.47 21.39 -16.17
CA GLY A 260 10.61 22.18 -15.72
C GLY A 260 10.41 23.70 -15.69
N VAL A 261 9.18 24.19 -15.91
CA VAL A 261 8.88 25.63 -15.91
C VAL A 261 8.29 26.08 -14.57
N ASP A 262 8.72 27.26 -14.12
CA ASP A 262 8.17 27.95 -12.96
C ASP A 262 7.06 28.93 -13.38
N TYR A 263 5.89 28.78 -12.77
CA TYR A 263 4.70 29.59 -13.02
C TYR A 263 4.37 30.43 -11.80
N TYR A 264 4.93 31.64 -11.73
CA TYR A 264 4.55 32.61 -10.72
C TYR A 264 3.18 33.17 -11.06
N LEU A 265 2.16 32.82 -10.25
CA LEU A 265 0.84 33.43 -10.37
C LEU A 265 0.88 34.84 -9.82
N SER A 266 1.51 35.77 -10.53
CA SER A 266 1.58 37.20 -10.25
C SER A 266 1.44 37.98 -11.56
N ALA A 267 1.02 39.25 -11.48
CA ALA A 267 0.70 40.03 -12.68
C ALA A 267 1.92 40.29 -13.58
N ASP A 268 3.11 40.27 -13.01
CA ASP A 268 4.40 40.47 -13.66
C ASP A 268 5.22 39.17 -13.81
N GLY A 269 4.67 38.04 -13.35
CA GLY A 269 5.36 36.76 -13.32
C GLY A 269 6.60 36.73 -12.42
N LEU A 270 6.70 37.62 -11.42
CA LEU A 270 7.83 37.68 -10.50
C LEU A 270 7.54 37.00 -9.14
N PRO A 271 8.56 36.40 -8.50
CA PRO A 271 8.42 35.68 -7.22
C PRO A 271 8.06 36.56 -6.01
N GLU A 272 8.55 37.81 -5.98
CA GLU A 272 8.30 38.77 -4.88
C GLU A 272 6.88 39.33 -4.90
N SER A 273 6.19 39.23 -6.05
CA SER A 273 4.86 39.80 -6.27
C SER A 273 3.75 38.95 -5.62
N SER A 274 2.60 39.58 -5.38
CA SER A 274 1.45 38.90 -4.79
C SER A 274 0.57 38.28 -5.88
N THR A 275 0.08 37.08 -5.61
CA THR A 275 -0.98 36.44 -6.40
C THR A 275 -2.31 37.16 -6.28
N GLY A 276 -2.63 37.67 -5.09
CA GLY A 276 -3.96 38.16 -4.79
C GLY A 276 -5.02 37.07 -4.87
N ASP A 277 -6.28 37.47 -4.82
CA ASP A 277 -7.41 36.56 -4.90
C ASP A 277 -7.77 36.30 -6.37
N ILE A 278 -7.73 35.03 -6.79
CA ILE A 278 -8.21 34.58 -8.10
C ILE A 278 -9.61 34.01 -7.91
N LYS A 279 -10.65 34.75 -8.31
CA LYS A 279 -12.04 34.30 -8.19
C LYS A 279 -12.26 33.09 -9.11
N LEU A 280 -12.62 31.96 -8.52
CA LEU A 280 -12.92 30.73 -9.22
C LEU A 280 -14.42 30.70 -9.55
N THR A 281 -14.76 30.72 -10.84
CA THR A 281 -16.15 30.74 -11.34
C THR A 281 -16.56 29.43 -12.03
N LYS A 282 -15.59 28.58 -12.36
CA LYS A 282 -15.75 27.32 -13.08
C LYS A 282 -14.65 26.34 -12.72
N SER A 283 -14.77 25.10 -13.19
CA SER A 283 -13.78 24.05 -12.91
C SER A 283 -12.41 24.39 -13.49
N ILE A 284 -11.34 23.96 -12.81
CA ILE A 284 -9.96 24.19 -13.26
C ILE A 284 -9.05 22.98 -13.02
N ALA A 285 -8.16 22.70 -13.97
CA ALA A 285 -7.13 21.67 -13.85
C ALA A 285 -5.75 22.20 -14.28
N PHE A 286 -4.72 21.87 -13.50
CA PHE A 286 -3.31 22.07 -13.82
C PHE A 286 -2.63 20.72 -13.93
N LEU A 287 -2.17 20.40 -15.12
CA LEU A 287 -1.67 19.07 -15.48
C LEU A 287 -0.29 19.19 -16.11
N ALA A 288 0.60 18.23 -15.88
CA ALA A 288 1.85 18.12 -16.65
C ALA A 288 2.08 16.67 -17.11
N ASN A 289 2.94 16.51 -18.12
CA ASN A 289 3.41 15.18 -18.52
C ASN A 289 4.45 14.66 -17.51
N PRO A 290 4.63 13.33 -17.38
CA PRO A 290 5.74 12.76 -16.59
C PRO A 290 7.09 13.40 -16.94
N GLY A 291 7.95 13.58 -15.94
CA GLY A 291 9.30 14.16 -16.06
C GLY A 291 9.51 15.28 -15.05
N ASP A 292 10.40 16.22 -15.35
CA ASP A 292 10.63 17.41 -14.51
C ASP A 292 9.32 18.19 -14.27
N ARG A 293 8.74 18.05 -13.08
CA ARG A 293 7.45 18.68 -12.78
C ARG A 293 7.55 20.21 -12.79
N PRO A 294 6.65 20.93 -13.47
CA PRO A 294 6.57 22.37 -13.33
C PRO A 294 6.13 22.76 -11.93
N THR A 295 6.41 24.00 -11.54
CA THR A 295 6.01 24.53 -10.24
C THR A 295 5.02 25.68 -10.38
N LEU A 296 3.84 25.53 -9.78
CA LEU A 296 2.89 26.61 -9.58
C LEU A 296 3.25 27.37 -8.30
N TYR A 297 3.73 28.60 -8.46
CA TYR A 297 4.06 29.47 -7.34
C TYR A 297 2.90 30.39 -6.97
N ILE A 298 2.48 30.33 -5.70
CA ILE A 298 1.46 31.20 -5.13
C ILE A 298 2.00 31.98 -3.94
N ARG A 299 1.61 33.25 -3.80
CA ARG A 299 2.08 34.11 -2.71
C ARG A 299 1.07 35.16 -2.30
N LYS A 300 0.77 35.26 -1.00
CA LYS A 300 -0.17 36.24 -0.42
C LYS A 300 -1.52 36.24 -1.15
N GLY A 301 -2.06 35.06 -1.40
CA GLY A 301 -3.26 34.88 -2.22
C GLY A 301 -3.41 33.44 -2.69
N GLY A 302 -4.32 33.25 -3.65
CA GLY A 302 -4.66 31.95 -4.24
C GLY A 302 -6.06 31.97 -4.85
N PHE A 303 -6.62 30.79 -5.10
CA PHE A 303 -7.97 30.66 -5.64
C PHE A 303 -9.00 30.88 -4.54
N ILE A 304 -10.07 31.61 -4.87
CA ILE A 304 -11.15 31.90 -3.93
C ILE A 304 -12.53 31.63 -4.53
N ILE A 305 -13.37 30.99 -3.73
CA ILE A 305 -14.80 30.84 -3.98
C ILE A 305 -15.56 31.63 -2.92
N LYS A 306 -16.53 32.44 -3.36
CA LYS A 306 -17.49 33.14 -2.51
C LYS A 306 -18.86 33.04 -3.20
N PRO A 307 -19.67 32.02 -2.86
CA PRO A 307 -21.02 31.90 -3.39
C PRO A 307 -21.89 33.07 -2.91
N GLU A 308 -22.74 33.58 -3.81
CA GLU A 308 -23.73 34.62 -3.50
C GLU A 308 -25.10 34.18 -4.05
N VAL A 309 -26.21 34.68 -3.50
CA VAL A 309 -27.58 34.21 -3.80
C VAL A 309 -27.92 34.18 -5.29
N ASN A 310 -27.35 35.10 -6.08
CA ASN A 310 -27.58 35.19 -7.52
C ASN A 310 -26.32 34.83 -8.35
N ASN A 311 -25.30 34.27 -7.70
CA ASN A 311 -23.99 34.00 -8.29
C ASN A 311 -23.31 32.81 -7.57
N ILE A 312 -23.89 31.62 -7.73
CA ILE A 312 -23.31 30.37 -7.25
C ILE A 312 -22.52 29.76 -8.42
N PRO A 313 -21.19 29.60 -8.31
CA PRO A 313 -20.38 29.11 -9.42
C PRO A 313 -20.56 27.60 -9.63
N GLU A 314 -20.54 27.17 -10.90
CA GLU A 314 -20.60 25.76 -11.30
C GLU A 314 -19.19 25.17 -11.37
N ILE A 315 -18.76 24.53 -10.27
CA ILE A 315 -17.41 23.98 -10.15
C ILE A 315 -17.53 22.48 -9.91
N ASN A 316 -17.22 21.68 -10.93
CA ASN A 316 -17.21 20.23 -10.80
C ASN A 316 -15.86 19.74 -10.23
N TYR A 317 -14.75 20.37 -10.60
CA TYR A 317 -13.43 19.94 -10.16
C TYR A 317 -12.40 21.06 -9.98
N PHE A 318 -11.46 20.81 -9.06
CA PHE A 318 -10.19 21.51 -8.92
C PHE A 318 -9.08 20.45 -8.87
N ILE A 319 -8.22 20.39 -9.90
CA ILE A 319 -7.23 19.32 -10.06
C ILE A 319 -5.83 19.91 -10.21
N VAL A 320 -4.87 19.33 -9.48
CA VAL A 320 -3.44 19.52 -9.68
C VAL A 320 -2.81 18.14 -9.83
N GLU A 321 -2.24 17.84 -10.99
CA GLU A 321 -1.64 16.52 -11.27
C GLU A 321 -0.29 16.68 -11.97
N ASN A 322 0.74 16.10 -11.35
CA ASN A 322 2.13 16.23 -11.81
C ASN A 322 2.66 17.67 -11.83
N VAL A 323 2.14 18.53 -10.96
CA VAL A 323 2.53 19.95 -10.85
C VAL A 323 2.82 20.26 -9.39
N ASN A 324 4.01 20.77 -9.10
CA ASN A 324 4.35 21.18 -7.74
C ASN A 324 3.60 22.45 -7.35
N VAL A 325 3.25 22.61 -6.07
CA VAL A 325 2.57 23.81 -5.55
C VAL A 325 3.38 24.39 -4.41
N LYS A 326 4.00 25.55 -4.63
CA LYS A 326 4.94 26.12 -3.67
C LYS A 326 4.68 27.60 -3.42
N GLU A 327 5.09 28.10 -2.27
CA GLU A 327 5.35 29.52 -2.09
C GLU A 327 6.80 29.84 -2.51
N PRO A 328 7.05 30.91 -3.27
CA PRO A 328 8.42 31.24 -3.68
C PRO A 328 9.25 31.70 -2.47
N ILE A 329 10.50 31.24 -2.42
CA ILE A 329 11.48 31.68 -1.43
C ILE A 329 11.98 33.07 -1.86
N VAL A 330 11.68 34.09 -1.06
CA VAL A 330 12.01 35.48 -1.37
C VAL A 330 12.63 36.20 -0.17
N SER A 331 13.37 37.27 -0.43
CA SER A 331 14.10 38.02 0.60
C SER A 331 13.18 38.59 1.69
N GLY A 332 11.96 38.95 1.31
CA GLY A 332 10.94 39.47 2.23
C GLY A 332 10.35 38.43 3.18
N GLY A 333 10.72 37.15 3.07
CA GLY A 333 10.14 36.05 3.83
C GLY A 333 8.80 35.56 3.29
N SER A 334 8.19 34.63 4.01
CA SER A 334 6.93 34.00 3.62
C SER A 334 5.78 35.01 3.48
N GLY A 335 4.86 34.76 2.55
CA GLY A 335 3.55 35.43 2.48
C GLY A 335 2.63 35.06 3.64
N GLY A 336 3.03 34.06 4.43
CA GLY A 336 2.44 33.66 5.69
C GLY A 336 1.05 33.07 5.52
N SER A 337 0.21 33.27 6.54
CA SER A 337 -1.15 32.73 6.64
C SER A 337 -2.13 33.17 5.53
N LYS A 338 -1.70 34.04 4.61
CA LYS A 338 -2.50 34.50 3.46
C LYS A 338 -2.32 33.64 2.22
N THR A 339 -1.24 32.86 2.14
CA THR A 339 -0.93 32.02 0.97
C THR A 339 -1.61 30.66 1.12
N ARG A 340 -2.61 30.39 0.30
CA ARG A 340 -3.45 29.17 0.35
C ARG A 340 -3.83 28.79 -1.07
N LEU A 341 -3.89 27.50 -1.39
CA LEU A 341 -4.21 27.10 -2.76
C LEU A 341 -5.66 27.41 -3.11
N LEU A 342 -6.63 26.80 -2.40
CA LEU A 342 -8.05 27.08 -2.57
C LEU A 342 -8.68 27.53 -1.25
N ASN A 343 -9.42 28.63 -1.28
CA ASN A 343 -10.16 29.16 -0.14
C ASN A 343 -11.63 29.34 -0.46
N ILE A 344 -12.49 28.77 0.38
CA ILE A 344 -13.92 28.99 0.31
C ILE A 344 -14.28 29.91 1.48
N GLY A 345 -14.69 31.12 1.14
CA GLY A 345 -15.06 32.14 2.13
C GLY A 345 -16.43 31.87 2.73
N LYS A 346 -16.71 32.54 3.85
CA LYS A 346 -18.05 32.55 4.47
C LYS A 346 -19.14 32.87 3.44
N HIS A 347 -20.25 32.15 3.50
CA HIS A 347 -21.42 32.41 2.66
C HIS A 347 -22.76 32.14 3.37
N ASP A 348 -23.81 32.74 2.83
CA ASP A 348 -25.11 32.92 3.49
C ASP A 348 -26.10 31.79 3.17
N ALA A 349 -27.22 31.74 3.88
CA ALA A 349 -28.25 30.74 3.58
C ALA A 349 -28.77 30.90 2.15
N GLY A 350 -28.94 29.78 1.43
CA GLY A 350 -29.37 29.77 0.03
C GLY A 350 -28.24 29.92 -0.99
N THR A 351 -26.97 29.88 -0.56
CA THR A 351 -25.80 29.91 -1.44
C THR A 351 -25.00 28.61 -1.45
N ASP A 352 -25.71 27.48 -1.29
CA ASP A 352 -25.10 26.15 -1.26
C ASP A 352 -24.32 25.89 -2.55
N ILE A 353 -23.12 25.32 -2.41
CA ILE A 353 -22.24 24.96 -3.53
C ILE A 353 -21.78 23.52 -3.38
N THR A 354 -21.70 22.81 -4.50
CA THR A 354 -21.14 21.46 -4.57
C THR A 354 -19.95 21.44 -5.52
N ILE A 355 -18.83 20.87 -5.07
CA ILE A 355 -17.68 20.51 -5.90
C ILE A 355 -17.56 19.00 -5.87
N ASP A 356 -17.52 18.35 -7.03
CA ASP A 356 -17.42 16.90 -7.04
C ASP A 356 -16.02 16.44 -6.63
N ARG A 357 -14.97 17.04 -7.19
CA ARG A 357 -13.58 16.56 -7.00
C ARG A 357 -12.60 17.67 -6.67
N PHE A 358 -11.90 17.54 -5.55
CA PHE A 358 -10.69 18.29 -5.23
C PHE A 358 -9.51 17.31 -5.15
N GLU A 359 -8.58 17.39 -6.10
CA GLU A 359 -7.54 16.38 -6.27
C GLU A 359 -6.16 17.00 -6.43
N ILE A 360 -5.20 16.54 -5.63
CA ILE A 360 -3.77 16.85 -5.80
C ILE A 360 -3.02 15.53 -5.86
N ARG A 361 -2.34 15.29 -6.98
CA ARG A 361 -1.67 14.02 -7.25
C ARG A 361 -0.25 14.21 -7.77
N ASN A 362 0.66 13.35 -7.34
CA ASN A 362 2.04 13.32 -7.82
C ASN A 362 2.73 14.70 -7.72
N SER A 363 2.68 15.34 -6.56
CA SER A 363 3.04 16.75 -6.40
C SER A 363 3.86 17.01 -5.15
N ASP A 364 4.88 17.87 -5.27
CA ASP A 364 5.55 18.45 -4.10
C ASP A 364 4.81 19.72 -3.68
N ILE A 365 4.48 19.81 -2.39
CA ILE A 365 3.65 20.87 -1.83
C ILE A 365 4.41 21.55 -0.70
N VAL A 366 4.72 22.83 -0.88
CA VAL A 366 5.46 23.64 0.10
C VAL A 366 4.72 24.95 0.30
N LEU A 367 3.73 24.95 1.19
CA LEU A 367 2.92 26.13 1.49
C LEU A 367 3.02 26.48 2.98
N PRO A 368 2.99 27.79 3.33
CA PRO A 368 3.01 28.23 4.72
C PRO A 368 1.67 28.03 5.45
N SER A 369 0.60 27.67 4.72
CA SER A 369 -0.76 27.60 5.28
C SER A 369 -1.51 26.30 4.96
N THR A 370 -2.20 26.21 3.82
CA THR A 370 -3.15 25.11 3.55
C THR A 370 -3.41 24.98 2.05
N VAL A 371 -3.80 23.78 1.61
CA VAL A 371 -4.26 23.57 0.23
C VAL A 371 -5.76 23.80 0.07
N LEU A 372 -6.54 23.58 1.13
CA LEU A 372 -7.99 23.77 1.11
C LEU A 372 -8.44 24.45 2.41
N MET A 373 -8.94 25.66 2.30
CA MET A 373 -9.38 26.48 3.43
C MET A 373 -10.89 26.66 3.45
N MET A 374 -11.53 26.27 4.56
CA MET A 374 -12.89 26.63 4.95
C MET A 374 -12.91 26.92 6.46
N ASN A 375 -12.41 28.09 6.83
CA ASN A 375 -12.22 28.47 8.24
C ASN A 375 -13.43 29.17 8.84
N ASP A 376 -14.33 29.76 8.05
CA ASP A 376 -15.42 30.57 8.60
C ASP A 376 -16.72 29.77 8.62
N ALA A 377 -17.43 29.80 9.75
CA ALA A 377 -18.76 29.22 9.84
C ALA A 377 -19.71 29.89 8.83
N SER A 378 -20.38 29.07 8.02
CA SER A 378 -21.28 29.49 6.95
C SER A 378 -22.71 28.98 7.19
N GLU A 379 -23.69 29.76 6.76
CA GLU A 379 -25.10 29.34 6.78
C GLU A 379 -25.46 28.55 5.53
N GLY A 380 -24.86 28.88 4.39
CA GLY A 380 -24.88 28.03 3.21
C GLY A 380 -23.91 26.86 3.34
N MET A 381 -24.20 25.79 2.63
CA MET A 381 -23.43 24.54 2.64
C MET A 381 -22.44 24.49 1.49
N THR A 382 -21.16 24.29 1.81
CA THR A 382 -20.16 23.82 0.85
C THR A 382 -20.07 22.32 0.94
N THR A 383 -20.38 21.61 -0.15
CA THR A 383 -20.16 20.18 -0.28
C THR A 383 -18.97 19.91 -1.19
N ILE A 384 -18.01 19.10 -0.74
CA ILE A 384 -17.01 18.49 -1.62
C ILE A 384 -17.18 16.98 -1.54
N ASN A 385 -17.54 16.35 -2.66
CA ASN A 385 -17.85 14.92 -2.65
C ASN A 385 -16.60 14.09 -2.45
N HIS A 386 -15.53 14.40 -3.20
CA HIS A 386 -14.28 13.64 -3.20
C HIS A 386 -13.08 14.56 -3.00
N ILE A 387 -12.33 14.32 -1.93
CA ILE A 387 -11.01 14.91 -1.69
C ILE A 387 -9.96 13.82 -1.85
N ARG A 388 -8.99 14.02 -2.75
CA ARG A 388 -7.90 13.08 -3.04
C ARG A 388 -6.55 13.77 -2.95
N ILE A 389 -5.72 13.34 -2.02
CA ILE A 389 -4.29 13.68 -1.97
C ILE A 389 -3.53 12.37 -2.14
N ASP A 390 -2.81 12.21 -3.24
CA ASP A 390 -2.14 10.95 -3.57
C ASP A 390 -0.73 11.17 -4.13
N ASN A 391 0.23 10.38 -3.66
CA ASN A 391 1.62 10.45 -4.13
C ASN A 391 2.25 11.85 -3.96
N CYS A 392 1.99 12.51 -2.82
CA CYS A 392 2.44 13.88 -2.57
C CYS A 392 3.56 13.94 -1.54
N LEU A 393 4.51 14.86 -1.75
CA LEU A 393 5.53 15.22 -0.77
C LEU A 393 5.16 16.57 -0.16
N VAL A 394 4.84 16.59 1.12
CA VAL A 394 4.29 17.77 1.79
C VAL A 394 5.25 18.25 2.88
N THR A 395 5.67 19.51 2.75
CA THR A 395 6.60 20.18 3.67
C THR A 395 5.99 21.51 4.12
N GLY A 396 6.12 21.83 5.39
CA GLY A 396 5.68 23.11 5.92
C GLY A 396 6.78 24.17 5.82
N ILE A 397 6.38 25.44 5.91
CA ILE A 397 7.30 26.57 6.07
C ILE A 397 7.22 27.04 7.53
N ASN A 398 8.31 26.87 8.30
CA ASN A 398 8.38 27.32 9.68
C ASN A 398 8.89 28.76 9.81
N ASP A 399 8.18 29.70 9.21
CA ASP A 399 8.52 31.11 9.30
C ASP A 399 7.66 31.79 10.38
N THR A 400 8.07 31.64 11.65
CA THR A 400 7.32 32.14 12.82
C THR A 400 7.08 33.67 12.80
N LYS A 401 7.83 34.42 11.99
CA LYS A 401 7.63 35.85 11.81
C LYS A 401 6.40 36.17 10.97
N TYR A 402 6.11 35.38 9.94
CA TYR A 402 5.02 35.66 8.99
C TYR A 402 3.86 34.66 9.06
N VAL A 403 4.11 33.43 9.50
CA VAL A 403 3.09 32.41 9.77
C VAL A 403 2.49 32.64 11.16
N THR A 404 1.70 33.70 11.27
CA THR A 404 1.08 34.15 12.53
C THR A 404 -0.18 33.35 12.91
N LYS A 405 -0.82 32.75 11.92
CA LYS A 405 -1.90 31.77 12.07
C LYS A 405 -1.51 30.49 11.36
N GLN A 406 -1.77 29.37 12.02
CA GLN A 406 -1.52 28.07 11.46
C GLN A 406 -2.86 27.35 11.33
N PHE A 407 -3.06 26.68 10.21
CA PHE A 407 -4.28 25.96 9.82
C PHE A 407 -3.90 24.54 9.45
N GLY A 408 -4.88 23.67 9.23
CA GLY A 408 -4.68 22.28 8.80
C GLY A 408 -4.38 22.20 7.31
N PHE A 409 -3.87 21.05 6.83
CA PHE A 409 -3.60 20.87 5.40
C PHE A 409 -4.86 20.99 4.55
N ILE A 410 -5.91 20.33 5.03
CA ILE A 410 -7.30 20.37 4.59
C ILE A 410 -8.07 20.96 5.77
N HIS A 411 -8.28 22.26 5.77
CA HIS A 411 -8.80 23.00 6.91
C HIS A 411 -10.29 23.31 6.75
N ALA A 412 -11.13 22.29 6.89
CA ALA A 412 -12.59 22.38 6.75
C ALA A 412 -13.30 22.18 8.10
N ILE A 413 -13.17 23.15 9.00
CA ILE A 413 -13.31 22.88 10.43
C ILE A 413 -14.63 23.33 11.07
N ASN A 414 -15.43 24.16 10.40
CA ASN A 414 -16.62 24.81 10.96
C ASN A 414 -17.93 24.42 10.23
N LYS A 415 -19.07 24.84 10.80
CA LYS A 415 -20.40 24.76 10.16
C LYS A 415 -20.37 25.24 8.71
N GLY A 416 -21.10 24.52 7.86
CA GLY A 416 -21.17 24.80 6.42
C GLY A 416 -20.12 24.05 5.58
N SER A 417 -19.25 23.24 6.18
CA SER A 417 -18.17 22.50 5.48
C SER A 417 -18.49 20.99 5.33
N ASN A 418 -19.47 20.62 4.51
CA ASN A 418 -19.86 19.22 4.26
C ASN A 418 -18.91 18.50 3.28
N VAL A 419 -17.67 18.30 3.70
CA VAL A 419 -16.60 17.76 2.83
C VAL A 419 -16.09 16.39 3.25
N TRP A 420 -16.67 15.83 4.32
CA TRP A 420 -16.21 14.59 4.96
C TRP A 420 -16.85 13.33 4.37
N ASN A 421 -17.52 13.45 3.22
CA ASN A 421 -18.18 12.34 2.55
C ASN A 421 -17.18 11.28 2.10
N ASP A 422 -16.14 11.70 1.36
CA ASP A 422 -15.12 10.79 0.84
C ASP A 422 -13.77 11.51 0.72
N VAL A 423 -12.92 11.32 1.71
CA VAL A 423 -11.60 11.95 1.83
C VAL A 423 -10.54 10.88 1.91
N SER A 424 -9.57 10.91 1.00
CA SER A 424 -8.42 9.99 1.02
C SER A 424 -7.09 10.72 0.89
N VAL A 425 -6.18 10.43 1.81
CA VAL A 425 -4.77 10.85 1.76
C VAL A 425 -3.92 9.60 1.68
N THR A 426 -3.26 9.37 0.55
CA THR A 426 -2.60 8.11 0.24
C THR A 426 -1.19 8.29 -0.30
N ASN A 427 -0.32 7.31 -0.06
CA ASN A 427 1.00 7.23 -0.68
C ASN A 427 1.82 8.52 -0.52
N SER A 428 1.68 9.22 0.61
CA SER A 428 2.16 10.59 0.76
C SER A 428 3.06 10.74 1.98
N THR A 429 4.00 11.67 1.89
CA THR A 429 4.94 11.95 2.98
C THR A 429 4.72 13.36 3.50
N PHE A 430 4.48 13.49 4.80
CA PHE A 430 4.37 14.76 5.51
C PHE A 430 5.58 14.88 6.43
N TYR A 431 6.53 15.74 6.06
CA TYR A 431 7.78 15.90 6.81
C TYR A 431 8.10 17.37 7.01
N GLU A 432 8.69 17.72 8.16
CA GLU A 432 8.89 19.13 8.53
C GLU A 432 7.57 19.91 8.34
N PHE A 433 6.46 19.25 8.69
CA PHE A 433 5.13 19.63 8.26
C PHE A 433 4.48 20.53 9.32
N TYR A 434 4.90 21.79 9.33
CA TYR A 434 4.60 22.78 10.38
C TYR A 434 3.21 23.43 10.34
N ILE A 435 2.25 22.67 9.84
CA ILE A 435 0.86 23.07 9.67
C ILE A 435 0.11 22.71 10.97
N SER A 436 -0.70 23.63 11.50
CA SER A 436 -1.40 23.43 12.77
C SER A 436 -2.69 22.64 12.57
N PRO A 437 -3.17 21.99 13.61
CA PRO A 437 -2.85 20.60 13.94
C PRO A 437 -3.11 19.63 12.78
N GLY A 438 -2.08 19.41 11.96
CA GLY A 438 -2.01 18.25 11.08
C GLY A 438 -2.80 18.35 9.78
N VAL A 439 -3.04 17.18 9.18
CA VAL A 439 -3.75 17.04 7.90
C VAL A 439 -5.14 17.71 7.94
N PHE A 440 -5.91 17.55 9.02
CA PHE A 440 -7.31 17.99 9.08
C PHE A 440 -7.58 19.19 10.01
N GLY A 441 -6.61 19.58 10.83
CA GLY A 441 -6.78 20.70 11.78
C GLY A 441 -7.59 20.35 13.03
N VAL A 442 -8.14 21.38 13.71
CA VAL A 442 -9.05 21.22 14.88
C VAL A 442 -10.48 21.40 14.41
N LEU A 443 -11.25 20.31 14.31
CA LEU A 443 -12.66 20.39 13.96
C LEU A 443 -13.49 20.93 15.14
N THR A 444 -14.55 21.68 14.86
CA THR A 444 -15.50 22.19 15.86
C THR A 444 -16.75 21.31 16.00
N ALA A 445 -17.58 21.59 17.00
CA ALA A 445 -18.76 20.77 17.30
C ALA A 445 -19.86 20.84 16.23
N ASP A 446 -19.89 21.90 15.45
CA ASP A 446 -20.90 22.24 14.46
C ASP A 446 -20.47 21.92 13.02
N VAL A 447 -19.30 21.29 12.82
CA VAL A 447 -18.89 20.80 11.50
C VAL A 447 -19.86 19.70 11.01
N PRO A 448 -20.37 19.78 9.77
CA PRO A 448 -21.30 18.78 9.25
C PRO A 448 -20.60 17.44 8.99
N ILE A 449 -21.13 16.33 9.53
CA ILE A 449 -20.65 14.98 9.25
C ILE A 449 -21.82 14.16 8.70
N SER A 450 -21.69 13.72 7.45
CA SER A 450 -22.66 12.86 6.78
C SER A 450 -22.65 11.44 7.36
N ALA A 451 -23.80 10.77 7.34
CA ALA A 451 -23.92 9.36 7.75
C ALA A 451 -23.04 8.41 6.91
N ASN A 452 -22.72 8.80 5.67
CA ASN A 452 -21.90 8.03 4.75
C ASN A 452 -20.43 8.50 4.72
N ALA A 453 -20.01 9.29 5.71
CA ALA A 453 -18.65 9.83 5.78
C ALA A 453 -17.59 8.72 5.75
N LYS A 454 -16.59 8.89 4.88
CA LYS A 454 -15.45 7.99 4.70
C LYS A 454 -14.17 8.80 4.64
N VAL A 455 -13.43 8.83 5.74
CA VAL A 455 -12.12 9.51 5.81
C VAL A 455 -11.03 8.47 6.01
N SER A 456 -10.01 8.48 5.15
CA SER A 456 -8.91 7.52 5.21
C SER A 456 -7.54 8.15 4.98
N ILE A 457 -6.56 7.73 5.77
CA ILE A 457 -5.13 7.95 5.55
C ILE A 457 -4.48 6.58 5.40
N SER A 458 -3.74 6.34 4.32
CA SER A 458 -3.05 5.06 4.15
C SER A 458 -1.76 5.15 3.38
N ASN A 459 -0.78 4.29 3.71
CA ASN A 459 0.52 4.28 3.05
C ASN A 459 1.19 5.66 3.11
N CYS A 460 1.16 6.29 4.29
CA CYS A 460 1.75 7.61 4.48
C CYS A 460 2.92 7.56 5.45
N THR A 461 3.93 8.40 5.23
CA THR A 461 5.06 8.60 6.14
C THR A 461 4.94 9.98 6.79
N PHE A 462 5.03 10.04 8.12
CA PHE A 462 4.99 11.28 8.89
C PHE A 462 6.31 11.47 9.63
N TYR A 463 6.89 12.67 9.52
CA TYR A 463 8.14 13.00 10.19
C TYR A 463 8.13 14.44 10.69
N ASN A 464 8.58 14.65 11.92
CA ASN A 464 8.85 15.94 12.52
C ASN A 464 7.76 17.01 12.30
N TRP A 465 6.50 16.66 12.55
CA TRP A 465 5.36 17.58 12.39
C TRP A 465 5.22 18.57 13.57
N ALA A 466 5.92 18.34 14.69
CA ALA A 466 5.85 19.19 15.87
C ALA A 466 7.24 19.32 16.52
N THR A 467 7.96 20.41 16.21
CA THR A 467 9.30 20.71 16.77
C THR A 467 9.26 21.57 18.04
N SER A 468 8.28 22.44 18.21
CA SER A 468 8.25 23.41 19.33
C SER A 468 6.92 23.49 20.09
N LYS A 469 5.91 22.74 19.66
CA LYS A 469 4.57 22.72 20.24
C LYS A 469 4.03 21.29 20.24
N SER A 470 4.17 20.60 21.36
CA SER A 470 3.65 19.23 21.56
C SER A 470 2.13 19.10 21.36
N SER A 471 1.40 20.22 21.29
CA SER A 471 -0.03 20.25 20.99
C SER A 471 -0.38 19.99 19.52
N TYR A 472 0.59 19.99 18.60
CA TYR A 472 0.33 19.70 17.19
C TYR A 472 0.29 18.21 16.93
N THR A 473 -0.60 17.83 16.02
CA THR A 473 -0.82 16.45 15.62
C THR A 473 -0.42 16.24 14.17
N ALA A 474 -0.08 15.00 13.81
CA ALA A 474 0.16 14.64 12.41
C ALA A 474 -1.15 14.69 11.60
N ILE A 475 -2.22 14.12 12.16
CA ILE A 475 -3.47 13.88 11.43
C ILE A 475 -4.52 14.95 11.74
N GLY A 476 -4.83 15.19 13.00
CA GLY A 476 -5.90 16.12 13.37
C GLY A 476 -6.24 16.09 14.85
N ASN A 477 -7.09 17.03 15.27
CA ASN A 477 -7.71 17.05 16.59
C ASN A 477 -9.23 17.08 16.46
N PHE A 478 -9.85 16.01 16.95
CA PHE A 478 -11.29 15.75 16.82
C PHE A 478 -12.02 15.83 18.17
N SER A 479 -11.38 16.37 19.21
CA SER A 479 -11.91 16.38 20.58
C SER A 479 -13.21 17.18 20.76
N LYS A 480 -13.54 18.08 19.83
CA LYS A 480 -14.72 18.94 19.90
C LYS A 480 -15.89 18.46 19.06
N LEU A 481 -15.72 17.39 18.27
CA LEU A 481 -16.81 16.85 17.47
C LEU A 481 -18.00 16.46 18.35
N SER A 482 -19.22 16.72 17.87
CA SER A 482 -20.46 16.29 18.51
C SER A 482 -21.05 15.04 17.86
N VAL A 483 -20.68 14.78 16.60
CA VAL A 483 -21.07 13.62 15.79
C VAL A 483 -19.82 12.82 15.47
N ALA A 484 -19.93 11.49 15.52
CA ALA A 484 -18.78 10.63 15.27
C ALA A 484 -18.37 10.64 13.79
N LEU A 485 -17.08 10.85 13.54
CA LEU A 485 -16.48 10.78 12.20
C LEU A 485 -15.80 9.42 12.00
N PRO A 486 -16.20 8.60 11.01
CA PRO A 486 -15.44 7.42 10.63
C PRO A 486 -14.06 7.82 10.07
N LEU A 487 -13.00 7.36 10.73
CA LEU A 487 -11.62 7.63 10.32
C LEU A 487 -10.83 6.32 10.28
N SER A 488 -10.22 6.01 9.13
CA SER A 488 -9.28 4.90 9.00
C SER A 488 -7.86 5.39 8.79
N VAL A 489 -6.91 4.84 9.56
CA VAL A 489 -5.48 5.14 9.43
C VAL A 489 -4.74 3.82 9.31
N ASN A 490 -4.22 3.47 8.13
CA ASN A 490 -3.62 2.15 7.91
C ASN A 490 -2.25 2.24 7.25
N ALA A 491 -1.38 1.27 7.54
CA ALA A 491 -0.11 1.14 6.84
C ALA A 491 0.71 2.45 6.83
N CYS A 492 0.65 3.23 7.92
CA CYS A 492 1.40 4.48 8.04
C CYS A 492 2.67 4.29 8.88
N VAL A 493 3.70 5.09 8.60
CA VAL A 493 4.95 5.11 9.37
C VAL A 493 5.12 6.48 10.03
N PHE A 494 5.38 6.50 11.33
CA PHE A 494 5.57 7.70 12.13
C PHE A 494 7.01 7.75 12.65
N GLY A 495 7.82 8.67 12.13
CA GLY A 495 9.15 8.97 12.65
C GLY A 495 9.13 9.92 13.85
N TYR A 496 10.30 10.49 14.17
CA TYR A 496 10.49 11.49 15.23
C TYR A 496 9.46 12.62 15.17
N SER A 497 8.89 12.97 16.32
CA SER A 497 8.10 14.19 16.54
C SER A 497 7.84 14.38 18.04
N ALA A 498 7.73 15.63 18.50
CA ALA A 498 7.34 15.95 19.88
C ALA A 498 5.80 16.00 20.10
N GLY A 499 5.02 15.91 19.01
CA GLY A 499 3.57 16.03 19.03
C GLY A 499 2.86 14.70 18.81
N LYS A 500 1.58 14.60 19.16
CA LYS A 500 0.83 13.32 19.01
C LYS A 500 0.57 12.95 17.54
N ALA A 501 0.17 11.71 17.28
CA ALA A 501 -0.31 11.34 15.94
C ALA A 501 -1.69 11.99 15.68
N LEU A 502 -2.63 11.85 16.62
CA LEU A 502 -3.94 12.51 16.60
C LEU A 502 -4.56 12.67 18.00
N VAL A 503 -5.61 13.48 18.09
CA VAL A 503 -6.49 13.51 19.27
C VAL A 503 -7.85 12.96 18.85
N PRO A 504 -8.21 11.72 19.23
CA PRO A 504 -9.33 11.00 18.62
C PRO A 504 -10.70 11.58 18.94
N GLY A 505 -10.94 12.13 20.12
CA GLY A 505 -12.25 12.72 20.44
C GLY A 505 -13.41 11.78 20.15
N GLN A 506 -14.34 12.19 19.28
CA GLN A 506 -15.50 11.38 18.86
C GLN A 506 -15.28 10.58 17.56
N VAL A 507 -14.06 10.41 17.06
CA VAL A 507 -13.88 9.62 15.83
C VAL A 507 -14.09 8.12 16.07
N ASN A 508 -14.73 7.45 15.10
CA ASN A 508 -14.76 5.99 15.04
C ASN A 508 -13.48 5.52 14.34
N LEU A 509 -12.39 5.43 15.10
CA LEU A 509 -11.06 5.11 14.58
C LEU A 509 -10.91 3.63 14.24
N THR A 510 -10.46 3.34 13.02
CA THR A 510 -9.92 2.02 12.64
C THR A 510 -8.46 2.17 12.25
N GLY A 511 -7.57 1.57 13.04
CA GLY A 511 -6.12 1.61 12.80
C GLY A 511 -5.53 0.22 12.59
N LYS A 512 -4.76 0.02 11.51
CA LYS A 512 -4.03 -1.24 11.25
C LYS A 512 -2.64 -1.00 10.68
N ASN A 513 -1.68 -1.82 11.07
CA ASN A 513 -0.33 -1.83 10.49
C ASN A 513 0.35 -0.45 10.51
N ASN A 514 0.12 0.33 11.57
CA ASN A 514 0.79 1.62 11.73
C ASN A 514 2.04 1.42 12.58
N TYR A 515 3.18 1.89 12.11
CA TYR A 515 4.47 1.68 12.73
C TYR A 515 5.07 2.99 13.20
N CYS A 516 5.87 2.95 14.26
CA CYS A 516 6.68 4.08 14.67
C CYS A 516 8.12 3.70 15.01
N THR A 517 9.02 4.66 14.85
CA THR A 517 10.37 4.57 15.36
C THR A 517 10.42 4.91 16.85
N THR A 518 11.49 4.46 17.52
CA THR A 518 11.69 4.61 18.97
C THR A 518 11.94 6.04 19.44
N ASP A 519 12.32 6.93 18.52
CA ASP A 519 12.51 8.36 18.76
C ASP A 519 11.21 9.17 18.61
N PHE A 520 10.07 8.52 18.30
CA PHE A 520 8.79 9.19 18.38
C PHE A 520 8.36 9.47 19.83
N GLU A 521 8.54 10.71 20.29
CA GLU A 521 8.42 11.08 21.72
C GLU A 521 7.04 10.81 22.33
N GLN A 522 5.96 10.90 21.53
CA GLN A 522 4.59 10.71 21.99
C GLN A 522 4.03 9.30 21.72
N ALA A 523 4.88 8.32 21.39
CA ALA A 523 4.47 6.95 21.02
C ALA A 523 3.54 6.25 22.05
N ALA A 524 3.59 6.63 23.32
CA ALA A 524 2.73 6.06 24.38
C ALA A 524 1.32 6.67 24.49
N ASP A 525 1.08 7.88 23.95
CA ASP A 525 -0.20 8.60 24.04
C ASP A 525 -0.51 9.33 22.71
N THR A 526 -0.46 8.57 21.63
CA THR A 526 -0.54 9.07 20.25
C THR A 526 -1.97 9.32 19.76
N GLY A 527 -2.97 8.75 20.45
CA GLY A 527 -4.35 8.64 19.95
C GLY A 527 -4.56 7.57 18.87
N LEU A 528 -3.55 6.74 18.57
CA LEU A 528 -3.55 5.70 17.54
C LEU A 528 -2.75 4.47 18.01
N THR A 529 -3.24 3.27 17.78
CA THR A 529 -2.42 2.07 18.04
C THR A 529 -1.26 2.01 17.05
N LEU A 530 -0.03 2.06 17.58
CA LEU A 530 1.22 1.96 16.81
C LEU A 530 2.00 0.70 17.21
N ILE A 531 2.73 0.15 16.25
CA ILE A 531 3.66 -0.96 16.41
C ILE A 531 5.07 -0.37 16.43
N ASP A 532 5.79 -0.57 17.52
CA ASP A 532 7.17 -0.10 17.65
C ASP A 532 8.11 -0.93 16.75
N LEU A 533 8.88 -0.25 15.91
CA LEU A 533 9.90 -0.85 15.04
C LEU A 533 11.12 -1.34 15.83
N SER A 534 11.28 -0.93 17.10
CA SER A 534 12.46 -1.19 17.94
C SER A 534 13.74 -0.60 17.34
N MET A 535 13.62 0.49 16.58
CA MET A 535 14.71 1.18 15.88
C MET A 535 14.48 2.70 15.87
N SER A 536 15.56 3.50 15.85
CA SER A 536 15.47 4.94 15.64
C SER A 536 15.30 5.30 14.17
N ASP A 537 14.91 6.53 13.87
CA ASP A 537 14.86 7.05 12.49
C ASP A 537 16.20 6.87 11.77
N SER A 538 17.32 7.18 12.43
CA SER A 538 18.66 7.08 11.84
C SER A 538 19.09 5.65 11.50
N SER A 539 18.42 4.65 12.06
CA SER A 539 18.66 3.24 11.80
C SER A 539 17.66 2.65 10.80
N PHE A 540 16.56 3.36 10.56
CA PHE A 540 15.44 2.90 9.75
C PHE A 540 15.38 3.58 8.38
N PHE A 541 15.59 4.90 8.36
CA PHE A 541 15.64 5.75 7.16
C PHE A 541 17.07 6.07 6.75
N ARG A 542 17.30 6.30 5.45
CA ARG A 542 18.61 6.70 4.93
C ARG A 542 19.04 8.07 5.47
N ASN A 543 18.18 9.09 5.34
CA ASN A 543 18.45 10.44 5.84
C ASN A 543 17.16 11.27 6.02
N ALA A 544 16.37 10.93 7.04
CA ALA A 544 15.08 11.56 7.32
C ALA A 544 15.15 13.09 7.49
N LYS A 545 16.24 13.62 8.05
CA LYS A 545 16.42 15.07 8.30
C LYS A 545 16.50 15.88 7.01
N ASP A 546 17.07 15.30 5.95
CA ASP A 546 17.18 15.93 4.64
C ASP A 546 16.04 15.52 3.69
N GLY A 547 14.99 14.87 4.23
CA GLY A 547 13.81 14.46 3.46
C GLY A 547 13.98 13.16 2.66
N ASP A 548 15.06 12.41 2.84
CA ASP A 548 15.24 11.08 2.27
C ASP A 548 14.80 10.00 3.25
N PHE A 549 13.55 9.56 3.12
CA PHE A 549 12.96 8.53 3.96
C PHE A 549 13.16 7.12 3.40
N THR A 550 14.07 6.90 2.44
CA THR A 550 14.31 5.56 1.90
C THR A 550 14.61 4.57 3.03
N ILE A 551 13.88 3.46 3.08
CA ILE A 551 13.98 2.46 4.15
C ILE A 551 15.24 1.62 3.92
N ILE A 552 16.18 1.66 4.87
CA ILE A 552 17.44 0.92 4.78
C ILE A 552 17.38 -0.45 5.46
N ASN A 553 16.42 -0.66 6.37
CA ASN A 553 16.18 -1.98 6.95
C ASN A 553 15.21 -2.79 6.09
N THR A 554 15.76 -3.50 5.10
CA THR A 554 15.00 -4.32 4.15
C THR A 554 14.39 -5.59 4.77
N GLY A 555 14.81 -5.97 5.99
CA GLY A 555 14.21 -7.08 6.74
C GLY A 555 12.99 -6.69 7.57
N SER A 556 12.69 -5.39 7.67
CA SER A 556 11.54 -4.91 8.46
C SER A 556 10.20 -5.32 7.86
N THR A 557 9.17 -5.46 8.71
CA THR A 557 7.80 -5.68 8.23
C THR A 557 7.32 -4.55 7.33
N VAL A 558 7.74 -3.30 7.62
CA VAL A 558 7.40 -2.13 6.81
C VAL A 558 7.91 -2.27 5.38
N TYR A 559 9.18 -2.67 5.20
CA TYR A 559 9.73 -2.90 3.85
C TYR A 559 9.09 -4.10 3.15
N THR A 560 8.95 -5.22 3.88
CA THR A 560 8.49 -6.49 3.28
C THR A 560 7.00 -6.48 2.93
N GLN A 561 6.18 -5.75 3.69
CA GLN A 561 4.73 -5.60 3.49
C GLN A 561 4.34 -4.28 2.80
N GLU A 562 5.32 -3.47 2.39
CA GLU A 562 5.11 -2.18 1.72
C GLU A 562 4.25 -1.17 2.51
N TYR A 563 4.49 -1.05 3.82
CA TYR A 563 3.83 -0.03 4.64
C TYR A 563 4.58 1.31 4.60
N GLY A 564 3.86 2.41 4.84
CA GLY A 564 4.37 3.77 4.67
C GLY A 564 4.25 4.24 3.23
N ASP A 565 4.83 5.39 2.92
CA ASP A 565 4.86 5.91 1.56
C ASP A 565 5.70 4.99 0.64
N PRO A 566 5.12 4.40 -0.42
CA PRO A 566 5.79 3.41 -1.27
C PRO A 566 7.05 3.92 -1.96
N ARG A 567 7.19 5.24 -2.14
CA ARG A 567 8.37 5.85 -2.77
C ARG A 567 9.67 5.53 -2.04
N TRP A 568 9.57 5.23 -0.75
CA TRP A 568 10.71 4.93 0.12
C TRP A 568 11.05 3.45 0.22
N ILE A 569 10.25 2.58 -0.41
CA ILE A 569 10.46 1.13 -0.44
C ILE A 569 11.08 0.79 -1.79
N THR A 570 12.38 1.02 -1.91
CA THR A 570 13.12 0.89 -3.15
C THR A 570 13.77 -0.48 -3.28
N VAL A 571 14.22 -0.83 -4.49
CA VAL A 571 15.12 -1.96 -4.69
C VAL A 571 16.37 -1.76 -3.83
N SER A 572 16.78 -2.81 -3.11
CA SER A 572 18.01 -2.79 -2.31
C SER A 572 19.21 -2.86 -3.24
N GLU A 573 20.16 -1.93 -3.09
CA GLU A 573 21.42 -1.88 -3.84
C GLU A 573 22.54 -2.71 -3.19
N TYR A 574 22.27 -3.37 -2.06
CA TYR A 574 23.25 -4.19 -1.34
C TYR A 574 23.37 -5.61 -1.88
#